data_AF-A0A0B7MUW2-F1
#
_entry.id   AF-A0A0B7MUW2-F1
#
_cell.length_a   1.000
_cell.length_b   1.000
_cell.length_c   1.000
_cell.angle_alpha   90.00
_cell.angle_beta   90.00
_cell.angle_gamma   90.00
#
_symmetry.space_group_name_H-M   'P 1'
#
loop_
_entity.id
_entity.type
_entity.pdbx_description
1 polymer ?
#
loop_
_entity_poly.entity_id
_entity_poly.type
_entity_poly.pdbx_seq_one_letter_code
_entity_poly.pdbx_strand_id
1 'polypeptide(L)'
;MSVRFNDSGASASVENYTTHPSASCPPIPAVDTNNETSPLPSSAAIDTTSPNQQLQYTAGGVPIYTMSREITTVENLWKEWKEGWNGYWPVEELEKNWGNKWRAKDRKWFNIRKQIIDAVNDLHISHHIPIQDAINTLQSEINNNRWSLDKIGKLLQTKKYSTSDTLKRRRLA
;
A
#
# COMPACT_ATOMS: atom_id res chain seq x y z
N MET A 1 14.50 -70.51 7.77
CA MET A 1 13.27 -71.24 8.16
C MET A 1 12.32 -70.22 8.80
N SER A 2 11.14 -69.95 8.25
CA SER A 2 9.97 -70.85 8.15
C SER A 2 9.06 -70.72 9.38
N VAL A 3 8.01 -69.90 9.22
CA VAL A 3 6.57 -70.20 9.51
C VAL A 3 6.11 -70.57 10.95
N ARG A 4 4.84 -70.42 11.36
CA ARG A 4 3.58 -69.89 10.76
C ARG A 4 2.62 -69.48 11.91
N PHE A 5 1.84 -68.37 11.77
CA PHE A 5 0.36 -68.25 11.94
C PHE A 5 -0.27 -68.65 13.32
N ASN A 6 -1.48 -68.29 13.77
CA ASN A 6 -2.59 -67.39 13.35
C ASN A 6 -3.44 -67.11 14.64
N ASP A 7 -4.01 -65.92 14.91
CA ASP A 7 -5.25 -65.29 14.36
C ASP A 7 -6.49 -65.47 15.28
N SER A 8 -7.52 -64.65 15.02
CA SER A 8 -8.92 -64.71 15.47
C SER A 8 -9.27 -64.01 16.79
N GLY A 9 -10.24 -63.09 16.85
CA GLY A 9 -10.97 -62.45 15.75
C GLY A 9 -12.30 -61.78 16.15
N ALA A 10 -12.57 -60.59 15.60
CA ALA A 10 -13.88 -59.93 15.40
C ALA A 10 -13.57 -58.59 14.68
N SER A 11 -13.92 -58.31 13.42
CA SER A 11 -15.21 -58.43 12.71
C SER A 11 -16.28 -57.55 13.38
N ALA A 12 -16.88 -56.53 12.76
CA ALA A 12 -16.82 -55.99 11.39
C ALA A 12 -16.95 -54.43 11.44
N SER A 13 -17.14 -53.62 10.38
CA SER A 13 -17.57 -53.91 9.00
C SER A 13 -17.15 -52.82 7.99
N VAL A 14 -17.72 -52.92 6.78
CA VAL A 14 -17.48 -52.21 5.51
C VAL A 14 -18.13 -50.82 5.33
N GLU A 15 -17.37 -49.95 4.64
CA GLU A 15 -17.72 -49.11 3.46
C GLU A 15 -18.80 -48.00 3.60
N ASN A 16 -18.62 -46.78 3.06
CA ASN A 16 -18.87 -46.48 1.65
C ASN A 16 -18.23 -45.16 1.14
N TYR A 17 -17.76 -45.26 -0.11
CA TYR A 17 -17.37 -44.30 -1.15
C TYR A 17 -17.89 -42.84 -1.15
N THR A 18 -16.97 -41.93 -1.49
CA THR A 18 -17.06 -40.83 -2.48
C THR A 18 -18.42 -40.18 -2.79
N THR A 19 -18.55 -38.87 -2.53
CA THR A 19 -19.28 -37.92 -3.40
C THR A 19 -18.76 -36.49 -3.18
N HIS A 20 -18.45 -35.79 -4.27
CA HIS A 20 -18.15 -34.35 -4.27
C HIS A 20 -19.45 -33.55 -4.41
N PRO A 21 -19.66 -32.43 -3.68
CA PRO A 21 -20.68 -31.47 -4.05
C PRO A 21 -20.19 -30.60 -5.23
N SER A 22 -20.69 -30.89 -6.43
CA SER A 22 -20.48 -30.06 -7.63
C SER A 22 -21.62 -29.05 -7.81
N ALA A 23 -21.40 -28.09 -8.70
CA ALA A 23 -22.22 -26.91 -8.97
C ALA A 23 -23.75 -27.16 -9.07
N SER A 24 -24.52 -26.21 -8.53
CA SER A 24 -25.96 -26.08 -8.80
C SER A 24 -26.21 -24.88 -9.72
N CYS A 25 -26.48 -25.17 -10.99
CA CYS A 25 -26.91 -24.17 -11.97
C CYS A 25 -28.44 -24.12 -12.04
N PRO A 26 -29.09 -22.93 -11.97
CA PRO A 26 -30.50 -22.79 -12.31
C PRO A 26 -30.74 -22.89 -13.83
N PRO A 27 -31.94 -23.30 -14.28
CA PRO A 27 -32.21 -23.63 -15.67
C PRO A 27 -32.49 -22.40 -16.57
N ILE A 28 -32.19 -22.56 -17.86
CA ILE A 28 -32.42 -21.57 -18.92
C ILE A 28 -33.72 -21.92 -19.65
N PRO A 29 -34.70 -21.00 -19.78
CA PRO A 29 -35.72 -21.07 -20.83
C PRO A 29 -35.22 -20.37 -22.09
N ALA A 30 -35.28 -21.04 -23.24
CA ALA A 30 -34.94 -20.47 -24.54
C ALA A 30 -36.19 -20.01 -25.30
N VAL A 31 -36.17 -18.81 -25.88
CA VAL A 31 -37.06 -18.42 -26.99
C VAL A 31 -36.42 -17.33 -27.87
N ASP A 32 -36.62 -17.51 -29.17
CA ASP A 32 -36.30 -16.75 -30.38
C ASP A 32 -35.49 -15.43 -30.44
N THR A 33 -34.46 -15.48 -31.30
CA THR A 33 -34.42 -14.80 -32.62
C THR A 33 -35.05 -13.41 -32.75
N ASN A 34 -34.25 -12.36 -33.04
CA ASN A 34 -34.33 -11.53 -34.27
C ASN A 34 -33.32 -10.35 -34.32
N ASN A 35 -33.26 -9.68 -35.48
CA ASN A 35 -32.17 -8.84 -35.99
C ASN A 35 -32.16 -7.35 -35.54
N GLU A 36 -30.97 -6.75 -35.65
CA GLU A 36 -30.66 -5.36 -36.08
C GLU A 36 -30.97 -4.09 -35.22
N THR A 37 -30.11 -3.09 -35.47
CA THR A 37 -30.32 -1.62 -35.34
C THR A 37 -29.76 -0.89 -34.10
N SER A 38 -28.73 -0.05 -34.33
CA SER A 38 -28.29 1.08 -33.47
C SER A 38 -29.22 2.31 -33.65
N PRO A 39 -29.30 3.36 -32.78
CA PRO A 39 -28.22 3.89 -31.92
C PRO A 39 -28.66 4.44 -30.51
N LEU A 40 -27.74 5.18 -29.86
CA LEU A 40 -27.84 5.93 -28.58
C LEU A 40 -29.07 6.90 -28.48
N PRO A 41 -29.53 7.29 -27.25
CA PRO A 41 -28.94 8.46 -26.56
C PRO A 41 -28.95 8.47 -25.00
N SER A 42 -28.35 9.54 -24.44
CA SER A 42 -27.97 9.78 -23.03
C SER A 42 -29.09 10.19 -22.05
N SER A 43 -28.86 9.91 -20.75
CA SER A 43 -29.31 10.64 -19.53
C SER A 43 -28.78 9.87 -18.29
N ALA A 44 -28.48 10.40 -17.10
CA ALA A 44 -28.22 11.74 -16.52
C ALA A 44 -27.36 11.47 -15.24
N ALA A 45 -26.76 12.40 -14.49
CA ALA A 45 -26.83 13.86 -14.43
C ALA A 45 -25.44 14.46 -14.08
N ILE A 46 -25.30 15.77 -14.27
CA ILE A 46 -24.08 16.54 -13.97
C ILE A 46 -24.19 17.26 -12.62
N ASP A 47 -23.86 16.59 -11.52
CA ASP A 47 -23.67 17.29 -10.24
C ASP A 47 -22.40 18.14 -10.26
N THR A 48 -22.62 19.45 -10.30
CA THR A 48 -21.55 20.44 -10.34
C THR A 48 -21.23 20.95 -8.93
N THR A 49 -19.94 21.01 -8.62
CA THR A 49 -19.30 21.65 -7.44
C THR A 49 -18.80 20.70 -6.35
N SER A 50 -17.79 19.92 -6.72
CA SER A 50 -16.65 19.65 -5.84
C SER A 50 -15.40 20.18 -6.54
N PRO A 51 -14.37 20.72 -5.85
CA PRO A 51 -13.14 21.20 -6.49
C PRO A 51 -12.38 20.02 -7.08
N ASN A 52 -12.75 19.66 -8.31
CA ASN A 52 -12.20 18.56 -9.08
C ASN A 52 -10.77 18.93 -9.49
N GLN A 53 -9.81 18.70 -8.60
CA GLN A 53 -8.39 18.66 -8.95
C GLN A 53 -8.16 17.42 -9.82
N GLN A 54 -8.57 17.54 -11.08
CA GLN A 54 -8.38 16.49 -12.07
C GLN A 54 -6.90 16.16 -12.13
N LEU A 55 -6.62 14.89 -11.90
CA LEU A 55 -5.30 14.29 -11.94
C LEU A 55 -4.64 14.59 -13.30
N GLN A 56 -3.69 15.53 -13.32
CA GLN A 56 -3.10 16.08 -14.54
C GLN A 56 -1.97 15.21 -15.09
N TYR A 57 -1.88 15.07 -16.41
CA TYR A 57 -0.82 14.32 -17.09
C TYR A 57 -0.11 15.20 -18.13
N THR A 58 1.16 14.93 -18.34
CA THR A 58 1.92 15.45 -19.48
C THR A 58 1.46 14.78 -20.79
N ALA A 59 1.77 15.39 -21.93
CA ALA A 59 1.50 14.80 -23.25
C ALA A 59 2.11 13.38 -23.45
N GLY A 60 3.13 13.02 -22.66
CA GLY A 60 3.73 11.67 -22.64
C GLY A 60 3.09 10.69 -21.64
N GLY A 61 1.88 10.97 -21.12
CA GLY A 61 1.15 10.09 -20.19
C GLY A 61 1.77 9.97 -18.80
N VAL A 62 2.68 10.87 -18.41
CA VAL A 62 3.30 10.91 -17.08
C VAL A 62 2.59 11.94 -16.20
N PRO A 63 2.16 11.61 -14.97
CA PRO A 63 1.57 12.54 -14.02
C PRO A 63 2.35 13.84 -13.84
N ILE A 64 1.63 14.96 -13.82
CA ILE A 64 2.13 16.26 -13.40
C ILE A 64 1.88 16.35 -11.90
N TYR A 65 2.92 16.13 -11.11
CA TYR A 65 2.86 16.16 -9.67
C TYR A 65 4.12 16.83 -9.08
N THR A 66 3.96 17.46 -7.92
CA THR A 66 5.03 18.12 -7.15
C THR A 66 4.71 17.88 -5.68
N MET A 67 5.67 17.35 -4.92
CA MET A 67 5.48 17.01 -3.51
C MET A 67 5.22 18.29 -2.70
N SER A 68 4.19 18.30 -1.85
CA SER A 68 3.74 19.52 -1.16
C SER A 68 4.82 20.03 -0.21
N ARG A 69 5.21 21.31 -0.35
CA ARG A 69 6.24 21.95 0.49
C ARG A 69 5.74 22.37 1.87
N GLU A 70 4.43 22.32 2.08
CA GLU A 70 3.75 22.70 3.32
C GLU A 70 3.80 21.57 4.37
N ILE A 71 4.11 20.35 3.92
CA ILE A 71 4.28 19.18 4.79
C ILE A 71 5.53 19.34 5.66
N THR A 72 5.29 19.53 6.96
CA THR A 72 6.30 19.75 8.00
C THR A 72 6.38 18.62 9.03
N THR A 73 5.40 17.71 9.06
CA THR A 73 5.33 16.57 10.00
C THR A 73 5.58 15.24 9.30
N VAL A 74 6.03 14.24 10.07
CA VAL A 74 6.25 12.86 9.58
C VAL A 74 4.92 12.21 9.19
N GLU A 75 3.85 12.46 9.95
CA GLU A 75 2.51 11.93 9.68
C GLU A 75 1.95 12.43 8.34
N ASN A 76 1.99 13.74 8.08
CA ASN A 76 1.54 14.30 6.80
C ASN A 76 2.40 13.82 5.63
N LEU A 77 3.69 13.58 5.85
CA LEU A 77 4.56 12.98 4.85
C LEU A 77 4.21 11.51 4.58
N TRP A 78 3.93 10.73 5.62
CA TRP A 78 3.49 9.35 5.50
C TRP A 78 2.17 9.26 4.72
N LYS A 79 1.22 10.16 5.02
CA LYS A 79 -0.04 10.30 4.30
C LYS A 79 0.18 10.63 2.82
N GLU A 80 0.98 11.66 2.49
CA GLU A 80 1.37 11.97 1.11
C GLU A 80 1.96 10.76 0.38
N TRP A 81 2.72 9.92 1.11
CA TRP A 81 3.36 8.76 0.52
C TRP A 81 2.42 7.58 0.24
N LYS A 82 1.49 7.29 1.16
CA LYS A 82 0.67 6.07 1.16
C LYS A 82 -0.78 6.28 0.71
N GLU A 83 -1.35 7.45 0.99
CA GLU A 83 -2.75 7.81 0.67
C GLU A 83 -2.83 8.92 -0.39
N GLY A 84 -1.76 9.69 -0.57
CA GLY A 84 -1.75 10.91 -1.36
C GLY A 84 -2.02 12.16 -0.52
N TRP A 85 -2.03 13.33 -1.17
CA TRP A 85 -2.14 14.62 -0.49
C TRP A 85 -2.93 15.61 -1.35
N ASN A 86 -3.83 16.39 -0.74
CA ASN A 86 -4.65 17.41 -1.43
C ASN A 86 -5.35 16.95 -2.72
N GLY A 87 -5.76 15.68 -2.80
CA GLY A 87 -6.41 15.09 -3.98
C GLY A 87 -5.46 14.55 -5.06
N TYR A 88 -4.14 14.63 -4.85
CA TYR A 88 -3.14 14.00 -5.71
C TYR A 88 -2.80 12.56 -5.27
N TRP A 89 -2.24 11.77 -6.19
CA TRP A 89 -1.81 10.38 -5.97
C TRP A 89 -0.89 10.17 -4.76
N PRO A 90 -0.90 8.94 -4.18
CA PRO A 90 0.19 8.46 -3.34
C PRO A 90 1.54 8.49 -4.06
N VAL A 91 2.59 8.97 -3.40
CA VAL A 91 3.95 8.97 -3.96
C VAL A 91 4.47 7.55 -4.22
N GLU A 92 4.04 6.56 -3.43
CA GLU A 92 4.36 5.16 -3.65
C GLU A 92 3.81 4.62 -4.99
N GLU A 93 2.59 5.00 -5.35
CA GLU A 93 1.98 4.63 -6.64
C GLU A 93 2.71 5.33 -7.80
N LEU A 94 3.05 6.60 -7.63
CA LEU A 94 3.79 7.36 -8.64
C LEU A 94 5.15 6.70 -8.95
N GLU A 95 5.91 6.32 -7.92
CA GLU A 95 7.20 5.63 -8.08
C GLU A 95 7.04 4.22 -8.67
N LYS A 96 6.00 3.47 -8.27
CA LYS A 96 5.70 2.14 -8.82
C LYS A 96 5.37 2.18 -10.32
N ASN A 97 4.54 3.13 -10.74
CA ASN A 97 3.95 3.13 -12.08
C ASN A 97 4.79 3.93 -13.10
N TRP A 98 5.51 4.98 -12.68
CA TRP A 98 6.32 5.83 -13.59
C TRP A 98 7.80 5.97 -13.18
N GLY A 99 8.21 5.44 -12.03
CA GLY A 99 9.60 5.50 -11.56
C GLY A 99 10.14 6.93 -11.50
N ASN A 100 11.35 7.14 -11.99
CA ASN A 100 11.98 8.46 -11.95
C ASN A 100 11.31 9.54 -12.84
N LYS A 101 10.39 9.18 -13.76
CA LYS A 101 9.87 10.08 -14.79
C LYS A 101 9.00 11.20 -14.23
N TRP A 102 8.10 10.89 -13.29
CA TRP A 102 7.20 11.89 -12.68
C TRP A 102 7.98 12.91 -11.84
N ARG A 103 9.04 12.46 -11.16
CA ARG A 103 9.85 13.26 -10.22
C ARG A 103 11.07 13.95 -10.85
N ALA A 104 11.07 14.18 -12.16
CA ALA A 104 12.18 14.86 -12.85
C ALA A 104 12.54 16.23 -12.22
N LYS A 105 11.53 17.01 -11.81
CA LYS A 105 11.70 18.30 -11.11
C LYS A 105 11.94 18.17 -9.60
N ASP A 106 11.54 17.04 -9.01
CA ASP A 106 11.44 16.84 -7.56
C ASP A 106 12.42 15.82 -6.96
N ARG A 107 13.33 15.28 -7.78
CA ARG A 107 14.34 14.27 -7.39
C ARG A 107 15.02 14.54 -6.04
N LYS A 108 15.36 15.78 -5.72
CA LYS A 108 15.99 16.15 -4.43
C LYS A 108 15.03 15.95 -3.25
N TRP A 109 13.80 16.43 -3.38
CA TRP A 109 12.76 16.33 -2.35
C TRP A 109 12.32 14.88 -2.14
N PHE A 110 12.08 14.15 -3.23
CA PHE A 110 11.82 12.71 -3.18
C PHE A 110 12.93 11.96 -2.44
N ASN A 111 14.20 12.19 -2.79
CA ASN A 111 15.31 11.47 -2.15
C ASN A 111 15.39 11.77 -0.63
N ILE A 112 15.21 13.03 -0.20
CA ILE A 112 15.23 13.41 1.22
C ILE A 112 14.03 12.80 1.95
N ARG A 113 12.82 12.89 1.38
CA ARG A 113 11.57 12.38 1.96
C ARG A 113 11.56 10.85 2.03
N LYS A 114 12.07 10.17 1.00
CA LYS A 114 12.20 8.71 0.98
C LYS A 114 13.02 8.21 2.18
N GLN A 115 14.10 8.89 2.57
CA GLN A 115 14.87 8.47 3.75
C GLN A 115 14.06 8.51 5.05
N ILE A 116 13.10 9.42 5.17
CA ILE A 116 12.21 9.53 6.34
C ILE A 116 11.19 8.39 6.33
N ILE A 117 10.62 8.07 5.16
CA ILE A 117 9.71 6.92 4.97
C ILE A 117 10.44 5.59 5.19
N ASP A 118 11.66 5.45 4.67
CA ASP A 118 12.53 4.28 4.88
C ASP A 118 12.83 4.12 6.39
N ALA A 119 13.09 5.22 7.11
CA ALA A 119 13.32 5.22 8.56
C ALA A 119 12.07 4.84 9.39
N VAL A 120 10.87 5.30 8.98
CA VAL A 120 9.61 4.88 9.62
C VAL A 120 9.37 3.38 9.39
N ASN A 121 9.60 2.88 8.17
CA ASN A 121 9.49 1.45 7.87
C ASN A 121 10.52 0.60 8.63
N ASP A 122 11.76 1.08 8.80
CA ASP A 122 12.78 0.39 9.59
C ASP A 122 12.39 0.31 11.09
N LEU A 123 11.87 1.39 11.67
CA LEU A 123 11.29 1.36 13.03
C LEU A 123 10.13 0.37 13.14
N HIS A 124 9.29 0.26 12.10
CA HIS A 124 8.18 -0.69 12.08
C HIS A 124 8.64 -2.15 11.97
N ILE A 125 9.52 -2.45 11.01
CA ILE A 125 9.91 -3.81 10.63
C ILE A 125 11.03 -4.34 11.53
N SER A 126 12.12 -3.59 11.69
CA SER A 126 13.33 -4.03 12.39
C SER A 126 13.19 -4.00 13.92
N HIS A 127 12.26 -3.17 14.43
CA HIS A 127 12.02 -3.02 15.86
C HIS A 127 10.61 -3.47 16.31
N HIS A 128 9.77 -3.98 15.39
CA HIS A 128 8.42 -4.49 15.66
C HIS A 128 7.48 -3.50 16.37
N ILE A 129 7.64 -2.20 16.10
CA ILE A 129 6.82 -1.12 16.65
C ILE A 129 5.63 -0.90 15.68
N PRO A 130 4.38 -0.68 16.14
CA PRO A 130 3.28 -0.40 15.24
C PRO A 130 3.52 0.92 14.47
N ILE A 131 3.00 1.01 13.24
CA ILE A 131 3.38 2.07 12.30
C ILE A 131 3.15 3.49 12.83
N GLN A 132 2.05 3.71 13.55
CA GLN A 132 1.76 5.02 14.16
C GLN A 132 2.77 5.38 15.25
N ASP A 133 3.23 4.42 16.05
CA ASP A 133 4.26 4.65 17.06
C ASP A 133 5.63 4.89 16.42
N ALA A 134 5.94 4.28 15.28
CA ALA A 134 7.14 4.59 14.50
C ALA A 134 7.10 6.05 13.98
N ILE A 135 5.97 6.51 13.44
CA ILE A 135 5.73 7.90 13.03
C ILE A 135 5.89 8.86 14.21
N ASN A 136 5.19 8.59 15.32
CA ASN A 136 5.24 9.37 16.56
C ASN A 136 6.66 9.44 17.12
N THR A 137 7.43 8.34 17.03
CA THR A 137 8.82 8.27 17.49
C THR A 137 9.72 9.18 16.68
N LEU A 138 9.63 9.13 15.36
CA LEU A 138 10.44 9.99 14.52
C LEU A 138 10.03 11.47 14.65
N GLN A 139 8.74 11.77 14.80
CA GLN A 139 8.24 13.11 15.07
C GLN A 139 8.71 13.67 16.42
N SER A 140 8.72 12.83 17.47
CA SER A 140 9.24 13.22 18.79
C SER A 140 10.72 13.61 18.71
N GLU A 141 11.53 12.85 17.98
CA GLU A 141 12.96 13.16 17.80
C GLU A 141 13.18 14.46 17.02
N ILE A 142 12.37 14.74 15.98
CA ILE A 142 12.40 16.03 15.28
C ILE A 142 12.10 17.18 16.25
N ASN A 143 11.07 17.04 17.08
CA ASN A 143 10.64 18.05 18.04
C ASN A 143 11.72 18.29 19.13
N ASN A 144 12.20 17.21 19.76
CA ASN A 144 13.21 17.23 20.82
C ASN A 144 14.51 17.91 20.36
N ASN A 145 14.94 17.63 19.13
CA ASN A 145 16.17 18.20 18.57
C ASN A 145 15.94 19.54 17.84
N ARG A 146 14.70 20.05 17.81
CA ARG A 146 14.27 21.26 17.07
C ARG A 146 14.72 21.24 15.60
N TRP A 147 14.53 20.10 14.94
CA TRP A 147 14.86 19.91 13.53
C TRP A 147 13.68 20.21 12.62
N SER A 148 13.95 20.48 11.35
CA SER A 148 12.93 20.42 10.30
C SER A 148 12.89 19.03 9.67
N LEU A 149 11.79 18.70 9.00
CA LEU A 149 11.63 17.46 8.23
C LEU A 149 12.78 17.26 7.23
N ASP A 150 13.16 18.30 6.48
CA ASP A 150 14.32 18.29 5.59
C ASP A 150 15.65 18.03 6.31
N LYS A 151 15.82 18.53 7.53
CA LYS A 151 17.07 18.37 8.29
C LYS A 151 17.25 16.91 8.70
N ILE A 152 16.20 16.26 9.22
CA ILE A 152 16.30 14.83 9.58
C ILE A 152 16.47 13.93 8.35
N GLY A 153 15.77 14.21 7.23
CA GLY A 153 15.96 13.45 5.99
C GLY A 153 17.39 13.55 5.43
N LYS A 154 18.05 14.71 5.55
CA LYS A 154 19.48 14.88 5.20
C LYS A 154 20.42 14.18 6.19
N LEU A 155 20.10 14.14 7.48
CA LEU A 155 20.90 13.42 8.48
C LEU A 155 20.87 11.91 8.25
N LEU A 156 19.69 11.37 7.93
CA LEU A 156 19.50 9.98 7.49
C LEU A 156 20.29 9.70 6.19
N GLN A 157 20.13 10.55 5.16
CA GLN A 157 20.85 10.42 3.88
C GLN A 157 22.38 10.41 4.06
N THR A 158 22.91 11.21 4.98
CA THR A 158 24.34 11.30 5.27
C THR A 158 24.83 10.25 6.27
N LYS A 159 23.96 9.33 6.71
CA LYS A 159 24.23 8.30 7.74
C LYS A 159 24.79 8.86 9.05
N LYS A 160 24.52 10.14 9.35
CA LYS A 160 24.93 10.82 10.60
C LYS A 160 23.97 10.55 11.76
N TYR A 161 22.94 9.76 11.51
CA TYR A 161 21.86 9.44 12.45
C TYR A 161 21.28 8.09 12.05
N SER A 162 21.08 7.19 13.01
CA SER A 162 20.34 5.95 12.83
C SER A 162 19.03 5.96 13.61
N THR A 163 17.99 5.37 13.04
CA THR A 163 16.73 4.98 13.71
C THR A 163 17.00 4.24 15.01
N SER A 164 17.98 3.33 15.04
CA SER A 164 18.34 2.55 16.22
C SER A 164 18.85 3.40 17.39
N ASP A 165 19.37 4.61 17.15
CA ASP A 165 19.85 5.50 18.21
C ASP A 165 18.69 6.14 18.99
N THR A 166 17.54 6.33 18.33
CA THR A 166 16.33 6.93 18.90
C THR A 166 15.74 6.05 20.01
N LEU A 167 15.62 4.75 19.73
CA LEU A 167 15.04 3.77 20.64
C LEU A 167 15.95 3.51 21.84
N LYS A 168 17.27 3.57 21.67
CA LYS A 168 18.23 3.54 22.78
C LYS A 168 18.03 4.74 23.71
N ARG A 169 17.88 5.96 23.17
CA ARG A 169 17.63 7.16 23.97
C ARG A 169 16.32 7.07 24.75
N ARG A 170 15.23 6.63 24.12
CA ARG A 170 13.93 6.50 24.80
C ARG A 170 13.90 5.40 25.87
N ARG A 171 14.59 4.27 25.67
CA ARG A 171 14.63 3.17 26.66
C ARG A 171 15.42 3.49 27.94
N LEU A 172 16.10 4.64 27.98
CA LEU A 172 16.89 5.13 29.11
C LEU A 172 16.24 6.33 29.84
N ALA A 173 15.01 6.68 29.47
CA ALA A 173 14.20 7.77 30.05
C ALA A 173 12.91 7.20 30.67
#